data_AF-A0A2D7ZHS4-F1
#
_entry.id   AF-A0A2D7ZHS4-F1
#
_cell.length_a   1.000
_cell.length_b   1.000
_cell.length_c   1.000
_cell.angle_alpha   90.00
_cell.angle_beta   90.00
_cell.angle_gamma   90.00
#
_symmetry.space_group_name_H-M   'P 1'
#
loop_
_entity.id
_entity.type
_entity.pdbx_description
1 polymer ?
#
loop_
_entity_poly.entity_id
_entity_poly.type
_entity_poly.pdbx_seq_one_letter_code
_entity_poly.pdbx_strand_id
1 'polypeptide(L)'
;MKYKGAQENEAHRRLKALIEGSLLADPRFQDVLAEKVWRGQRDPTSLWRPDIQARLDGLRIAFEAQLTTTFLDVVIGRKTFYRAEGGLLVWVLPHFDPAYRQLTIDDLLFNNNANVLVVDRESAEASEAAGRLMLRCAFRRPVMEAGGLGSVWESELVAWDDLTIDLEGQRVFAFDSEGEERRLIRERNQALAAAREAADQRLRDSLLAIATGRAADGDWKARSAVWQALKAQYEARDLVLPGEYEIDQRFRNIACGVASALAGRPVGYGFDKLIQVAHHLADNFPEALVSFGHALRSASHQGVLKDQERQGRWTRKAAGHRDGVRTGDPAYDILEEMRALLRFVFPSLSAALT
;
A
#
# COMPACT_ATOMS: atom_id res chain seq x y z
N MET A 1 19.08 24.87 42.40
CA MET A 1 19.02 23.44 42.00
C MET A 1 18.27 22.52 42.98
N LYS A 2 18.24 22.77 44.31
CA LYS A 2 17.49 21.92 45.27
C LYS A 2 15.95 21.92 45.14
N TYR A 3 15.34 23.03 44.71
CA TYR A 3 13.87 23.14 44.59
C TYR A 3 13.25 22.30 43.46
N LYS A 4 13.92 22.17 42.30
CA LYS A 4 13.40 21.37 41.16
C LYS A 4 13.31 19.88 41.49
N GLY A 5 14.33 19.32 42.14
CA GLY A 5 14.33 17.90 42.54
C GLY A 5 13.32 17.57 43.65
N ALA A 6 12.99 18.52 44.52
CA ALA A 6 11.94 18.33 45.52
C ALA A 6 10.53 18.32 44.87
N GLN A 7 10.29 19.22 43.91
CA GLN A 7 9.03 19.32 43.18
C GLN A 7 8.80 18.11 42.25
N GLU A 8 9.85 17.61 41.60
CA GLU A 8 9.79 16.39 40.79
C GLU A 8 9.46 15.16 41.64
N ASN A 9 10.06 15.03 42.82
CA ASN A 9 9.73 13.95 43.77
C ASN A 9 8.26 13.98 44.24
N GLU A 10 7.69 15.18 44.43
CA GLU A 10 6.28 15.32 44.84
C GLU A 10 5.32 14.98 43.69
N ALA A 11 5.60 15.48 42.49
CA ALA A 11 4.81 15.17 41.30
C ALA A 11 4.82 13.66 40.99
N HIS A 12 5.96 12.98 41.19
CA HIS A 12 6.11 11.55 40.89
C HIS A 12 5.36 10.73 41.93
N ARG A 13 5.48 11.10 43.21
CA ARG A 13 4.69 10.50 44.29
C ARG A 13 3.19 10.65 44.04
N ARG A 14 2.74 11.82 43.57
CA ARG A 14 1.33 12.06 43.26
C ARG A 14 0.85 11.20 42.11
N LEU A 15 1.61 11.10 41.02
CA LEU A 15 1.25 10.24 39.89
C LEU A 15 1.16 8.77 40.31
N LYS A 16 2.13 8.27 41.08
CA LYS A 16 2.08 6.90 41.62
C LYS A 16 0.84 6.63 42.46
N ALA A 17 0.46 7.57 43.32
CA ALA A 17 -0.75 7.44 44.12
C ALA A 17 -2.03 7.41 43.26
N LEU A 18 -2.09 8.20 42.18
CA LEU A 18 -3.21 8.16 41.25
C LEU A 18 -3.28 6.83 40.49
N ILE A 19 -2.13 6.30 40.04
CA ILE A 19 -2.07 4.99 39.37
C ILE A 19 -2.53 3.89 40.33
N GLU A 20 -2.00 3.86 41.55
CA GLU A 20 -2.38 2.88 42.58
C GLU A 20 -3.88 2.95 42.91
N GLY A 21 -4.41 4.17 43.16
CA GLY A 21 -5.83 4.37 43.41
C GLY A 21 -6.73 3.92 42.26
N SER A 22 -6.33 4.23 41.01
CA SER A 22 -7.09 3.82 39.81
C SER A 22 -7.08 2.30 39.60
N LEU A 23 -5.97 1.63 39.94
CA LEU A 23 -5.88 0.16 39.91
C LEU A 23 -6.75 -0.47 41.00
N LEU A 24 -6.75 0.08 42.22
CA LEU A 24 -7.55 -0.41 43.34
C LEU A 24 -9.07 -0.21 43.13
N ALA A 25 -9.46 0.77 42.29
CA ALA A 25 -10.84 0.97 41.90
C ALA A 25 -11.37 -0.16 40.99
N ASP A 26 -10.49 -0.90 40.30
CA ASP A 26 -10.84 -2.04 39.48
C ASP A 26 -10.55 -3.36 40.22
N PRO A 27 -11.57 -4.05 40.75
CA PRO A 27 -11.38 -5.23 41.60
C PRO A 27 -10.74 -6.43 40.87
N ARG A 28 -10.60 -6.37 39.54
CA ARG A 28 -9.92 -7.42 38.75
C ARG A 28 -8.40 -7.35 38.90
N PHE A 29 -7.85 -6.16 39.17
CA PHE A 29 -6.43 -6.01 39.43
C PHE A 29 -6.10 -6.51 40.84
N GLN A 30 -5.18 -7.47 40.90
CA GLN A 30 -4.70 -8.11 42.12
C GLN A 30 -3.25 -7.72 42.38
N ASP A 31 -2.76 -7.98 43.59
CA ASP A 31 -1.36 -7.76 43.97
C ASP A 31 -0.83 -6.36 43.60
N VAL A 32 -1.66 -5.32 43.79
CA VAL A 32 -1.26 -3.93 43.55
C VAL A 32 -0.21 -3.55 44.59
N LEU A 33 1.01 -3.26 44.13
CA LEU A 33 2.18 -3.07 44.97
C LEU A 33 3.03 -1.89 44.46
N ALA A 34 3.25 -0.89 45.30
CA ALA A 34 4.15 0.22 45.02
C ALA A 34 5.61 -0.08 45.36
N GLU A 35 6.53 0.30 44.47
CA GLU A 35 8.00 0.28 44.65
C GLU A 35 8.59 -1.06 45.12
N LYS A 36 7.94 -2.18 44.76
CA LYS A 36 8.42 -3.53 45.07
C LYS A 36 9.34 -4.06 43.99
N VAL A 37 10.35 -4.83 44.40
CA VAL A 37 11.32 -5.42 43.46
C VAL A 37 10.67 -6.56 42.69
N TRP A 38 10.71 -6.45 41.37
CA TRP A 38 10.45 -7.52 40.42
C TRP A 38 11.72 -8.34 40.22
N ARG A 39 11.73 -9.55 40.76
CA ARG A 39 12.83 -10.50 40.53
C ARG A 39 12.59 -11.29 39.26
N GLY A 40 13.63 -11.42 38.43
CA GLY A 40 13.61 -12.28 37.26
C GLY A 40 13.46 -13.74 37.67
N GLN A 41 12.56 -14.47 37.01
CA GLN A 41 12.36 -15.90 37.21
C GLN A 41 13.45 -16.71 36.50
N ARG A 42 13.94 -16.23 35.36
CA ARG A 42 14.98 -16.91 34.57
C ARG A 42 16.39 -16.61 35.07
N ASP A 43 16.61 -15.39 35.54
CA ASP A 43 17.85 -14.93 36.15
C ASP A 43 17.54 -14.17 37.45
N PRO A 44 17.75 -14.80 38.62
CA PRO A 44 17.49 -14.17 39.92
C PRO A 44 18.36 -12.93 40.21
N THR A 45 19.44 -12.72 39.45
CA THR A 45 20.29 -11.52 39.53
C THR A 45 19.76 -10.36 38.69
N SER A 46 18.85 -10.65 37.75
CA SER A 46 18.12 -9.63 36.99
C SER A 46 16.94 -9.11 37.80
N LEU A 47 17.02 -7.85 38.20
CA LEU A 47 16.09 -7.22 39.12
C LEU A 47 15.68 -5.84 38.59
N TRP A 48 14.38 -5.57 38.55
CA TRP A 48 13.87 -4.21 38.32
C TRP A 48 12.89 -3.84 39.42
N ARG A 49 12.65 -2.54 39.59
CA ARG A 49 11.67 -2.03 40.54
C ARG A 49 10.72 -1.10 39.78
N PRO A 50 9.55 -1.60 39.35
CA PRO A 50 8.53 -0.73 38.81
C PRO A 50 8.03 0.24 39.88
N ASP A 51 7.49 1.37 39.43
CA ASP A 51 6.84 2.34 40.30
C ASP A 51 5.61 1.73 40.97
N ILE A 52 4.74 1.12 40.16
CA ILE A 52 3.60 0.32 40.62
C ILE A 52 3.58 -0.99 39.83
N GLN A 53 3.24 -2.11 40.47
CA GLN A 53 2.96 -3.36 39.76
C GLN A 53 1.59 -3.91 40.18
N ALA A 54 0.96 -4.66 39.29
CA ALA A 54 -0.29 -5.36 39.55
C ALA A 54 -0.36 -6.66 38.73
N ARG A 55 -1.37 -7.48 38.99
CA ARG A 55 -1.68 -8.70 38.24
C ARG A 55 -3.12 -8.66 37.74
N LEU A 56 -3.32 -8.94 36.46
CA LEU A 56 -4.64 -9.10 35.85
C LEU A 56 -4.65 -10.39 35.03
N ASP A 57 -5.59 -11.29 35.28
CA ASP A 57 -5.72 -12.58 34.56
C ASP A 57 -4.42 -13.38 34.42
N GLY A 58 -3.58 -13.34 35.46
CA GLY A 58 -2.27 -13.99 35.50
C GLY A 58 -1.13 -13.22 34.83
N LEU A 59 -1.43 -12.19 34.03
CA LEU A 59 -0.44 -11.27 33.48
C LEU A 59 0.05 -10.32 34.57
N ARG A 60 1.36 -10.28 34.77
CA ARG A 60 2.00 -9.28 35.65
C ARG A 60 2.26 -8.01 34.85
N ILE A 61 1.87 -6.87 35.39
CA ILE A 61 1.94 -5.58 34.74
C ILE A 61 2.77 -4.63 35.61
N ALA A 62 3.74 -3.96 34.99
CA ALA A 62 4.59 -2.94 35.58
C ALA A 62 4.19 -1.58 35.00
N PHE A 63 3.76 -0.67 35.87
CA PHE A 63 3.46 0.72 35.54
C PHE A 63 4.64 1.60 35.94
N GLU A 64 5.16 2.38 35.00
CA GLU A 64 6.23 3.34 35.21
C GLU A 64 5.68 4.77 35.06
N ALA A 65 5.81 5.55 36.13
CA ALA A 65 5.34 6.92 36.20
C ALA A 65 6.43 7.85 35.64
N GLN A 66 6.18 8.43 34.47
CA GLN A 66 7.17 9.22 33.75
C GLN A 66 6.85 10.72 33.82
N LEU A 67 7.73 11.51 34.46
CA LEU A 67 7.57 12.97 34.54
C LEU A 67 8.46 13.75 33.57
N THR A 68 9.69 13.27 33.39
CA THR A 68 10.74 13.86 32.55
C THR A 68 11.13 12.85 31.49
N THR A 69 12.05 13.17 30.60
CA THR A 69 12.51 12.20 29.61
C THR A 69 13.55 11.26 30.22
N THR A 70 13.60 10.00 29.76
CA THR A 70 14.63 9.02 30.16
C THR A 70 15.46 8.61 28.96
N PHE A 71 16.64 8.05 29.19
CA PHE A 71 17.53 7.61 28.12
C PHE A 71 16.95 6.40 27.37
N LEU A 72 17.13 6.37 26.05
CA LEU A 72 16.56 5.32 25.19
C LEU A 72 17.06 3.91 25.57
N ASP A 73 18.31 3.78 25.99
CA ASP A 73 18.89 2.53 26.48
C ASP A 73 18.17 2.01 27.74
N VAL A 74 17.74 2.88 28.64
CA VAL A 74 16.91 2.54 29.81
C VAL A 74 15.53 2.02 29.36
N VAL A 75 14.90 2.69 28.39
CA VAL A 75 13.61 2.24 27.82
C VAL A 75 13.74 0.85 27.21
N ILE A 76 14.77 0.64 26.38
CA ILE A 76 15.06 -0.64 25.74
C ILE A 76 15.37 -1.72 26.77
N GLY A 77 16.17 -1.41 27.79
CA GLY A 77 16.53 -2.33 28.88
C GLY A 77 15.30 -2.81 29.66
N ARG A 78 14.43 -1.88 30.05
CA ARG A 78 13.16 -2.20 30.74
C ARG A 78 12.25 -3.06 29.86
N LYS A 79 12.03 -2.67 28.60
CA LYS A 79 11.24 -3.46 27.64
C LYS A 79 11.79 -4.87 27.46
N THR A 80 13.11 -5.02 27.39
CA THR A 80 13.78 -6.32 27.23
C THR A 80 13.57 -7.19 28.46
N PHE A 81 13.73 -6.62 29.65
CA PHE A 81 13.50 -7.32 30.91
C PHE A 81 12.05 -7.81 31.06
N TYR A 82 11.07 -6.90 30.98
CA TYR A 82 9.67 -7.28 31.23
C TYR A 82 9.17 -8.29 30.20
N ARG A 83 9.57 -8.15 28.93
CA ARG A 83 9.25 -9.14 27.87
C ARG A 83 9.84 -10.53 28.17
N ALA A 84 11.10 -10.60 28.60
CA ALA A 84 11.75 -11.87 28.96
C ALA A 84 11.04 -12.56 30.14
N GLU A 85 10.47 -11.76 31.05
CA GLU A 85 9.72 -12.20 32.22
C GLU A 85 8.23 -12.46 31.95
N GLY A 86 7.77 -12.32 30.69
CA GLY A 86 6.36 -12.46 30.32
C GLY A 86 5.46 -11.38 30.95
N GLY A 87 6.05 -10.31 31.45
CA GLY A 87 5.35 -9.16 32.02
C GLY A 87 5.12 -8.06 31.00
N LEU A 88 4.15 -7.20 31.29
CA LEU A 88 3.82 -6.04 30.47
C LEU A 88 4.35 -4.77 31.11
N LEU A 89 5.11 -3.98 30.35
CA LEU A 89 5.51 -2.63 30.72
C LEU A 89 4.51 -1.59 30.20
N VAL A 90 3.98 -0.76 31.08
CA VAL A 90 3.06 0.33 30.79
C VAL A 90 3.67 1.64 31.27
N TRP A 91 3.84 2.59 30.35
CA TRP A 91 4.32 3.93 30.69
C TRP A 91 3.14 4.87 30.87
N VAL A 92 3.14 5.64 31.95
CA VAL A 92 2.06 6.57 32.30
C VAL A 92 2.62 7.94 32.56
N LEU A 93 2.03 8.96 31.95
CA LEU A 93 2.36 10.37 32.16
C LEU A 93 1.31 11.04 33.08
N PRO A 94 1.67 12.11 33.80
CA PRO A 94 0.71 12.88 34.60
C PRO A 94 -0.14 13.84 33.75
N HIS A 95 0.35 14.18 32.55
CA HIS A 95 -0.26 15.11 31.60
C HIS A 95 0.42 14.95 30.24
N PHE A 96 -0.30 15.25 29.16
CA PHE A 96 0.22 15.30 27.81
C PHE A 96 -0.35 16.52 27.07
N ASP A 97 0.54 17.35 26.52
CA ASP A 97 0.18 18.45 25.62
C ASP A 97 0.94 18.29 24.29
N PRO A 98 0.26 18.06 23.17
CA PRO A 98 0.89 17.88 21.87
C PRO A 98 1.65 19.10 21.35
N ALA A 99 1.41 20.30 21.92
CA ALA A 99 2.09 21.55 21.57
C ALA A 99 3.48 21.70 22.24
N TYR A 100 3.70 21.05 23.38
CA TYR A 100 4.96 21.12 24.13
C TYR A 100 5.72 19.79 24.05
N ARG A 101 6.40 19.56 22.92
CA ARG A 101 7.21 18.34 22.73
C ARG A 101 8.68 18.57 23.08
N GLN A 102 9.24 17.63 23.82
CA GLN A 102 10.68 17.42 23.89
C GLN A 102 11.03 16.21 23.01
N LEU A 103 12.13 16.28 22.25
CA LEU A 103 12.57 15.24 21.30
C LEU A 103 12.63 13.82 21.88
N THR A 104 12.76 13.67 23.19
CA THR A 104 12.84 12.37 23.88
C THR A 104 11.49 11.86 24.39
N ILE A 105 10.45 12.69 24.48
CA ILE A 105 9.07 12.21 24.65
C ILE A 105 8.70 11.43 23.40
N ASP A 106 9.07 11.93 22.21
CA ASP A 106 8.79 11.32 20.91
C ASP A 106 9.22 9.84 20.85
N ASP A 107 10.38 9.47 21.41
CA ASP A 107 10.83 8.07 21.47
C ASP A 107 9.86 7.18 22.28
N LEU A 108 9.26 7.69 23.36
CA LEU A 108 8.24 6.98 24.12
C LEU A 108 6.89 6.96 23.36
N LEU A 109 6.56 8.04 22.64
CA LEU A 109 5.33 8.15 21.84
C LEU A 109 5.30 7.09 20.74
N PHE A 110 6.34 7.01 19.91
CA PHE A 110 6.38 6.08 18.77
C PHE A 110 6.43 4.62 19.23
N ASN A 111 7.03 4.38 20.39
CA ASN A 111 7.18 3.05 20.95
C ASN A 111 5.87 2.36 21.33
N ASN A 112 4.75 3.09 21.36
CA ASN A 112 3.45 2.60 21.77
C ASN A 112 2.38 2.85 20.69
N ASN A 113 2.73 2.60 19.43
CA ASN A 113 1.82 2.85 18.30
C ASN A 113 1.32 4.31 18.27
N ALA A 114 2.17 5.27 18.64
CA ALA A 114 1.83 6.69 18.78
C ALA A 114 0.70 7.00 19.79
N ASN A 115 0.54 6.17 20.83
CA ASN A 115 -0.41 6.38 21.93
C ASN A 115 0.32 6.72 23.25
N VAL A 116 -0.26 7.63 24.02
CA VAL A 116 0.22 8.08 25.33
C VAL A 116 -0.84 7.80 26.36
N LEU A 117 -0.48 7.03 27.38
CA LEU A 117 -1.36 6.80 28.51
C LEU A 117 -1.09 7.84 29.59
N VAL A 118 -2.15 8.48 30.04
CA VAL A 118 -2.14 9.54 31.04
C VAL A 118 -3.04 9.12 32.19
N VAL A 119 -2.51 9.28 33.41
CA VAL A 119 -3.31 9.22 34.63
C VAL A 119 -3.26 10.59 35.27
N ASP A 120 -4.40 11.27 35.22
CA ASP A 120 -4.63 12.54 35.87
C ASP A 120 -5.74 12.39 36.94
N ARG A 121 -6.19 13.51 37.50
CA ARG A 121 -7.26 13.49 38.50
C ARG A 121 -8.59 13.03 37.90
N GLU A 122 -8.89 13.45 36.67
CA GLU A 122 -10.17 13.15 36.00
C GLU A 122 -10.24 11.66 35.65
N SER A 123 -9.16 11.06 35.15
CA SER A 123 -9.12 9.63 34.87
C SER A 123 -9.20 8.78 36.14
N ALA A 124 -8.61 9.25 37.25
CA ALA A 124 -8.71 8.57 38.54
C ALA A 124 -10.13 8.64 39.12
N GLU A 125 -10.76 9.81 39.12
CA GLU A 125 -12.16 9.98 39.54
C GLU A 125 -13.11 9.14 38.66
N ALA A 126 -12.85 9.06 37.36
CA ALA A 126 -13.60 8.19 36.46
C ALA A 126 -13.37 6.70 36.74
N SER A 127 -12.17 6.31 37.19
CA SER A 127 -11.88 4.92 37.59
C SER A 127 -12.71 4.54 38.81
N GLU A 128 -12.73 5.40 39.83
CA GLU A 128 -13.55 5.22 41.04
C GLU A 128 -15.04 5.16 40.70
N ALA A 129 -15.53 6.07 39.87
CA ALA A 129 -16.94 6.14 39.49
C ALA A 129 -17.38 4.92 38.67
N ALA A 130 -16.51 4.40 37.81
CA ALA A 130 -16.83 3.28 36.93
C ALA A 130 -16.51 1.90 37.54
N GLY A 131 -15.75 1.84 38.64
CA GLY A 131 -15.28 0.59 39.24
C GLY A 131 -14.37 -0.22 38.31
N ARG A 132 -13.64 0.46 37.43
CA ARG A 132 -12.75 -0.11 36.40
C ARG A 132 -11.59 0.85 36.12
N LEU A 133 -10.44 0.33 35.68
CA LEU A 133 -9.29 1.18 35.39
C LEU A 133 -9.59 2.04 34.16
N MET A 134 -9.72 3.35 34.37
CA MET A 134 -9.91 4.36 33.32
C MET A 134 -8.62 5.17 33.15
N LEU A 135 -8.22 5.35 31.90
CA LEU A 135 -6.99 6.02 31.50
C LEU A 135 -7.34 7.07 30.46
N ARG A 136 -6.66 8.22 30.49
CA ARG A 136 -6.70 9.12 29.34
C ARG A 136 -5.69 8.61 28.32
N CYS A 137 -6.14 8.31 27.11
CA CYS A 137 -5.26 7.97 26.00
C CYS A 137 -5.22 9.17 25.04
N ALA A 138 -4.02 9.66 24.75
CA ALA A 138 -3.80 10.60 23.65
C ALA A 138 -3.08 9.89 22.52
N PHE A 139 -3.56 10.00 21.29
CA PHE A 139 -2.99 9.29 20.16
C PHE A 139 -2.91 10.15 18.91
N ARG A 140 -1.97 9.81 18.04
CA ARG A 140 -1.79 10.47 16.75
C ARG A 140 -2.64 9.77 15.70
N ARG A 141 -3.69 10.42 15.22
CA ARG A 141 -4.50 9.93 14.10
C ARG A 141 -3.86 10.37 12.78
N PRO A 142 -3.40 9.44 11.92
CA PRO A 142 -2.98 9.78 10.57
C PRO A 142 -4.17 10.28 9.75
N VAL A 143 -3.95 11.30 8.92
CA VAL A 143 -4.99 11.86 8.03
C VAL A 143 -4.42 12.09 6.64
N MET A 144 -5.25 11.89 5.62
CA MET A 144 -4.90 12.24 4.25
C MET A 144 -5.32 13.67 3.94
N GLU A 145 -4.35 14.54 3.69
CA GLU A 145 -4.56 15.93 3.30
C GLU A 145 -4.14 16.15 1.84
N ALA A 146 -4.50 17.30 1.27
CA ALA A 146 -4.13 17.67 -0.10
C ALA A 146 -2.60 17.63 -0.35
N GLY A 147 -1.80 17.90 0.69
CA GLY A 147 -0.33 17.88 0.64
C GLY A 147 0.31 16.52 0.90
N GLY A 148 -0.45 15.49 1.26
CA GLY A 148 0.07 14.18 1.60
C GLY A 148 -0.44 13.64 2.92
N LEU A 149 0.32 12.71 3.50
CA LEU A 149 -0.01 12.12 4.80
C LEU A 149 0.35 13.13 5.90
N GLY A 150 -0.68 13.60 6.61
CA GLY A 150 -0.58 14.39 7.81
C GLY A 150 -0.96 13.59 9.04
N SER A 151 -1.09 14.27 10.18
CA SER A 151 -1.64 13.66 11.38
C SER A 151 -2.16 14.72 12.35
N VAL A 152 -3.21 14.36 13.08
CA VAL A 152 -3.78 15.17 14.17
C VAL A 152 -3.66 14.42 15.49
N TRP A 153 -3.60 15.17 16.60
CA TRP A 153 -3.65 14.58 17.94
C TRP A 153 -5.08 14.58 18.44
N GLU A 154 -5.50 13.44 18.98
CA GLU A 154 -6.78 13.27 19.65
C GLU A 154 -6.54 12.68 21.04
N SER A 155 -7.54 12.84 21.92
CA SER A 155 -7.52 12.21 23.23
C SER A 155 -8.91 11.81 23.68
N GLU A 156 -8.98 10.67 24.34
CA GLU A 156 -10.20 10.09 24.88
C GLU A 156 -9.92 9.41 26.22
N LEU A 157 -10.96 9.23 27.02
CA LEU A 157 -10.91 8.44 28.23
C LEU A 157 -11.32 7.00 27.88
N VAL A 158 -10.44 6.04 28.14
CA VAL A 158 -10.57 4.63 27.76
C VAL A 158 -10.51 3.73 28.99
N ALA A 159 -11.27 2.64 29.00
CA ALA A 159 -11.09 1.60 29.99
C ALA A 159 -9.87 0.74 29.62
N TRP A 160 -9.31 0.02 30.59
CA TRP A 160 -8.27 -0.97 30.32
C TRP A 160 -8.67 -1.99 29.24
N ASP A 161 -9.94 -2.39 29.22
CA ASP A 161 -10.49 -3.36 28.26
C ASP A 161 -10.55 -2.83 26.81
N ASP A 162 -10.48 -1.52 26.62
CA ASP A 162 -10.45 -0.89 25.31
C ASP A 162 -9.02 -0.86 24.72
N LEU A 163 -8.01 -1.22 25.52
CA LEU A 163 -6.60 -1.20 25.11
C LEU A 163 -6.20 -2.51 24.43
N THR A 164 -5.47 -2.38 23.32
CA THR A 164 -4.76 -3.48 22.69
C THR A 164 -3.43 -3.71 23.39
N ILE A 165 -3.22 -4.93 23.88
CA ILE A 165 -1.96 -5.36 24.52
C ILE A 165 -1.15 -6.18 23.51
N ASP A 166 -0.04 -5.61 23.07
CA ASP A 166 0.99 -6.30 22.30
C ASP A 166 2.17 -6.61 23.24
N LEU A 167 2.12 -7.80 23.86
CA LEU A 167 3.11 -8.23 24.85
C LEU A 167 4.50 -8.44 24.22
N GLU A 168 4.56 -8.89 22.96
CA GLU A 168 5.82 -9.11 22.24
C GLU A 168 6.52 -7.78 21.94
N GLY A 169 5.76 -6.81 21.41
CA GLY A 169 6.24 -5.45 21.16
C GLY A 169 6.39 -4.59 22.42
N GLN A 170 5.86 -5.03 23.56
CA GLN A 170 5.72 -4.25 24.79
C GLN A 170 5.00 -2.91 24.52
N ARG A 171 3.79 -3.01 23.95
CA ARG A 171 2.93 -1.88 23.59
C ARG A 171 1.52 -2.09 24.15
N VAL A 172 0.91 -1.00 24.58
CA VAL A 172 -0.46 -0.89 25.08
C VAL A 172 -1.12 0.36 24.50
N PHE A 173 -2.00 0.20 23.53
CA PHE A 173 -2.56 1.34 22.79
C PHE A 173 -4.07 1.20 22.58
N ALA A 174 -4.79 2.33 22.55
CA ALA A 174 -6.22 2.36 22.24
C ALA A 174 -6.47 2.44 20.72
N PHE A 175 -5.63 3.20 20.01
CA PHE A 175 -5.77 3.46 18.59
C PHE A 175 -4.60 2.88 17.78
N ASP A 176 -4.88 2.11 16.72
CA ASP A 176 -3.85 1.56 15.84
C ASP A 176 -3.34 2.58 14.81
N SER A 177 -2.53 3.55 15.26
CA SER A 177 -2.00 4.62 14.40
C SER A 177 -1.18 4.09 13.22
N GLU A 178 -0.29 3.14 13.45
CA GLU A 178 0.54 2.54 12.40
C GLU A 178 -0.32 1.75 11.39
N GLY A 179 -1.34 1.02 11.86
CA GLY A 179 -2.28 0.30 11.01
C GLY A 179 -3.09 1.25 10.12
N GLU A 180 -3.59 2.33 10.70
CA GLU A 180 -4.29 3.40 10.00
C GLU A 180 -3.40 4.05 8.92
N GLU A 181 -2.16 4.40 9.29
CA GLU A 181 -1.18 4.99 8.36
C GLU A 181 -0.92 4.05 7.17
N ARG A 182 -0.68 2.76 7.45
CA ARG A 182 -0.50 1.73 6.39
C ARG A 182 -1.74 1.60 5.51
N ARG A 183 -2.95 1.74 6.08
CA ARG A 183 -4.21 1.68 5.31
C ARG A 183 -4.30 2.87 4.36
N LEU A 184 -4.14 4.09 4.87
CA LEU A 184 -4.25 5.33 4.08
C LEU A 184 -3.23 5.39 2.94
N ILE A 185 -1.98 5.00 3.18
CA ILE A 185 -0.94 4.94 2.14
C ILE A 185 -1.34 3.94 1.05
N ARG A 186 -1.85 2.76 1.44
CA ARG A 186 -2.27 1.72 0.48
C ARG A 186 -3.43 2.20 -0.37
N GLU A 187 -4.46 2.78 0.24
CA GLU A 187 -5.63 3.35 -0.45
C GLU A 187 -5.21 4.45 -1.43
N ARG A 188 -4.33 5.37 -1.01
CA ARG A 188 -3.80 6.42 -1.88
C ARG A 188 -3.07 5.83 -3.08
N ASN A 189 -2.18 4.86 -2.86
CA ASN A 189 -1.40 4.25 -3.93
C ASN A 189 -2.30 3.47 -4.91
N GLN A 190 -3.33 2.78 -4.40
CA GLN A 190 -4.33 2.13 -5.23
C GLN A 190 -5.13 3.13 -6.06
N ALA A 191 -5.57 4.24 -5.46
CA ALA A 191 -6.28 5.30 -6.17
C ALA A 191 -5.42 5.94 -7.28
N LEU A 192 -4.14 6.21 -7.00
CA LEU A 192 -3.20 6.73 -8.00
C LEU A 192 -2.96 5.74 -9.14
N ALA A 193 -2.77 4.45 -8.81
CA ALA A 193 -2.60 3.40 -9.81
C ALA A 193 -3.85 3.25 -10.69
N ALA A 194 -5.04 3.25 -10.09
CA ALA A 194 -6.31 3.18 -10.82
C ALA A 194 -6.53 4.41 -11.71
N ALA A 195 -6.20 5.61 -11.23
CA ALA A 195 -6.29 6.83 -12.02
C ALA A 195 -5.32 6.83 -13.21
N ARG A 196 -4.08 6.35 -13.00
CA ARG A 196 -3.09 6.16 -14.07
C ARG A 196 -3.59 5.16 -15.10
N GLU A 197 -4.07 4.00 -14.66
CA GLU A 197 -4.59 2.95 -15.56
C GLU A 197 -5.81 3.44 -16.35
N ALA A 198 -6.73 4.19 -15.72
CA ALA A 198 -7.86 4.79 -16.41
C ALA A 198 -7.43 5.83 -17.46
N ALA A 199 -6.37 6.60 -17.19
CA ALA A 199 -5.79 7.51 -18.18
C ALA A 199 -5.14 6.75 -19.34
N ASP A 200 -4.38 5.69 -19.04
CA ASP A 200 -3.74 4.85 -20.05
C ASP A 200 -4.78 4.11 -20.91
N GLN A 201 -5.87 3.63 -20.31
CA GLN A 201 -6.99 3.03 -21.05
C GLN A 201 -7.61 4.01 -22.05
N ARG A 202 -7.84 5.27 -21.65
CA ARG A 202 -8.36 6.30 -22.57
C ARG A 202 -7.43 6.55 -23.76
N LEU A 203 -6.10 6.49 -23.55
CA LEU A 203 -5.13 6.61 -24.63
C LEU A 203 -5.21 5.42 -25.59
N ARG A 204 -5.26 4.20 -25.06
CA ARG A 204 -5.41 2.98 -25.86
C ARG A 204 -6.67 3.04 -26.71
N ASP A 205 -7.80 3.39 -26.11
CA ASP A 205 -9.09 3.49 -26.78
C ASP A 205 -9.06 4.56 -27.88
N SER A 206 -8.44 5.71 -27.61
CA SER A 206 -8.30 6.79 -28.60
C SER A 206 -7.47 6.35 -29.80
N LEU A 207 -6.32 5.70 -29.56
CA LEU A 207 -5.46 5.21 -30.64
C LEU A 207 -6.16 4.13 -31.47
N LEU A 208 -6.86 3.18 -30.82
CA LEU A 208 -7.59 2.13 -31.52
C LEU A 208 -8.78 2.69 -32.30
N ALA A 209 -9.46 3.71 -31.81
CA ALA A 209 -10.52 4.40 -32.55
C ALA A 209 -9.97 5.05 -33.84
N ILE A 210 -8.79 5.67 -33.77
CA ILE A 210 -8.10 6.23 -34.95
C ILE A 210 -7.68 5.10 -35.91
N ALA A 211 -6.99 4.08 -35.41
CA ALA A 211 -6.48 2.97 -36.23
C ALA A 211 -7.60 2.24 -36.99
N THR A 212 -8.75 2.04 -36.33
CA THR A 212 -9.90 1.34 -36.90
C THR A 212 -10.80 2.22 -37.77
N GLY A 213 -10.46 3.50 -37.95
CA GLY A 213 -11.26 4.46 -38.73
C GLY A 213 -12.58 4.86 -38.06
N ARG A 214 -12.74 4.59 -36.76
CA ARG A 214 -13.95 4.95 -35.98
C ARG A 214 -13.93 6.37 -35.44
N ALA A 215 -12.77 7.03 -35.45
CA ALA A 215 -12.61 8.38 -34.93
C ALA A 215 -13.05 9.50 -35.91
N ALA A 216 -13.59 9.17 -37.09
CA ALA A 216 -13.71 10.13 -38.19
C ALA A 216 -14.99 10.98 -38.14
N ASP A 217 -14.84 12.23 -37.68
CA ASP A 217 -15.56 13.43 -38.14
C ASP A 217 -14.57 14.61 -38.18
N GLY A 218 -14.74 15.55 -39.12
CA GLY A 218 -13.94 16.77 -39.24
C GLY A 218 -12.90 16.81 -40.37
N ASP A 219 -12.35 17.99 -40.63
CA ASP A 219 -11.38 18.22 -41.71
C ASP A 219 -9.98 17.64 -41.40
N TRP A 220 -9.05 17.75 -42.35
CA TRP A 220 -7.66 17.31 -42.17
C TRP A 220 -6.97 17.99 -40.99
N LYS A 221 -7.20 19.30 -40.77
CA LYS A 221 -6.53 20.06 -39.72
C LYS A 221 -6.97 19.60 -38.34
N ALA A 222 -8.27 19.37 -38.16
CA ALA A 222 -8.83 18.83 -36.93
C ALA A 222 -8.26 17.45 -36.60
N ARG A 223 -8.19 16.55 -37.59
CA ARG A 223 -7.61 15.20 -37.42
C ARG A 223 -6.12 15.23 -37.08
N SER A 224 -5.36 16.09 -37.76
CA SER A 224 -3.93 16.29 -37.49
C SER A 224 -3.69 16.84 -36.09
N ALA A 225 -4.51 17.80 -35.62
CA ALA A 225 -4.42 18.33 -34.27
C ALA A 225 -4.70 17.27 -33.19
N VAL A 226 -5.72 16.43 -33.40
CA VAL A 226 -6.01 15.28 -32.51
C VAL A 226 -4.83 14.30 -32.49
N TRP A 227 -4.24 14.01 -33.65
CA TRP A 227 -3.06 13.14 -33.74
C TRP A 227 -1.86 13.71 -32.97
N GLN A 228 -1.52 14.99 -33.14
CA GLN A 228 -0.43 15.63 -32.39
C GLN A 228 -0.66 15.59 -30.87
N ALA A 229 -1.89 15.88 -30.43
CA ALA A 229 -2.24 15.81 -29.02
C ALA A 229 -2.11 14.39 -28.47
N LEU A 230 -2.40 13.37 -29.27
CA LEU A 230 -2.22 11.97 -28.90
C LEU A 230 -0.74 11.59 -28.84
N LYS A 231 0.07 12.01 -29.83
CA LYS A 231 1.54 11.81 -29.83
C LYS A 231 2.16 12.33 -28.54
N ALA A 232 1.88 13.58 -28.16
CA ALA A 232 2.42 14.17 -26.94
C ALA A 232 2.07 13.38 -25.66
N GLN A 233 0.88 12.78 -25.60
CA GLN A 233 0.45 11.97 -24.45
C GLN A 233 1.12 10.59 -24.38
N TYR A 234 1.48 10.01 -25.54
CA TYR A 234 2.28 8.80 -25.63
C TYR A 234 3.76 9.10 -25.33
N GLU A 235 4.30 10.22 -25.81
CA GLU A 235 5.67 10.67 -25.51
C GLU A 235 5.88 10.91 -24.02
N ALA A 236 4.87 11.43 -23.31
CA ALA A 236 4.87 11.54 -21.85
C ALA A 236 4.94 10.18 -21.10
N ARG A 237 4.86 9.06 -21.82
CA ARG A 237 5.03 7.68 -21.35
C ARG A 237 6.23 6.99 -21.98
N ASP A 238 7.13 7.77 -22.57
CA ASP A 238 8.31 7.27 -23.30
C ASP A 238 7.94 6.36 -24.48
N LEU A 239 6.77 6.59 -25.10
CA LEU A 239 6.28 5.85 -26.27
C LEU A 239 6.19 6.77 -27.49
N VAL A 240 6.79 6.35 -28.59
CA VAL A 240 6.78 7.12 -29.84
C VAL A 240 5.72 6.57 -30.78
N LEU A 241 4.70 7.37 -31.11
CA LEU A 241 3.73 6.99 -32.13
C LEU A 241 4.29 7.24 -33.55
N PRO A 242 4.23 6.25 -34.46
CA PRO A 242 4.72 6.41 -35.82
C PRO A 242 3.74 7.19 -36.70
N GLY A 243 4.30 8.06 -37.54
CA GLY A 243 3.55 8.93 -38.44
C GLY A 243 3.54 10.38 -37.98
N GLU A 244 3.85 11.30 -38.90
CA GLU A 244 4.07 12.69 -38.53
C GLU A 244 2.76 13.39 -38.20
N TYR A 245 1.79 13.37 -39.12
CA TYR A 245 0.53 14.10 -39.00
C TYR A 245 -0.70 13.21 -38.89
N GLU A 246 -0.54 11.91 -39.15
CA GLU A 246 -1.57 10.89 -39.03
C GLU A 246 -0.91 9.56 -38.71
N ILE A 247 -1.72 8.57 -38.34
CA ILE A 247 -1.27 7.23 -38.03
C ILE A 247 -0.52 6.60 -39.22
N ASP A 248 0.67 6.09 -38.97
CA ASP A 248 1.41 5.32 -39.97
C ASP A 248 0.64 4.06 -40.39
N GLN A 249 0.62 3.77 -41.69
CA GLN A 249 -0.17 2.67 -42.24
C GLN A 249 0.38 1.29 -41.82
N ARG A 250 1.69 1.13 -41.65
CA ARG A 250 2.26 -0.13 -41.16
C ARG A 250 1.80 -0.38 -39.73
N PHE A 251 1.96 0.60 -38.84
CA PHE A 251 1.47 0.51 -37.47
C PHE A 251 -0.04 0.23 -37.41
N ARG A 252 -0.83 0.98 -38.19
CA ARG A 252 -2.28 0.80 -38.28
C ARG A 252 -2.65 -0.64 -38.62
N ASN A 253 -2.04 -1.22 -39.65
CA ASN A 253 -2.33 -2.59 -40.06
C ASN A 253 -1.94 -3.59 -38.97
N ILE A 254 -0.75 -3.46 -38.38
CA ILE A 254 -0.32 -4.36 -37.31
C ILE A 254 -1.27 -4.28 -36.11
N ALA A 255 -1.61 -3.07 -35.65
CA ALA A 255 -2.54 -2.85 -34.54
C ALA A 255 -3.94 -3.41 -34.83
N CYS A 256 -4.49 -3.18 -36.03
CA CYS A 256 -5.77 -3.75 -36.47
C CYS A 256 -5.71 -5.28 -36.54
N GLY A 257 -4.59 -5.84 -36.98
CA GLY A 257 -4.34 -7.28 -36.99
C GLY A 257 -4.42 -7.90 -35.60
N VAL A 258 -3.68 -7.33 -34.64
CA VAL A 258 -3.69 -7.78 -33.24
C VAL A 258 -5.08 -7.60 -32.62
N ALA A 259 -5.74 -6.46 -32.84
CA ALA A 259 -7.11 -6.22 -32.39
C ALA A 259 -8.11 -7.23 -32.97
N SER A 260 -7.92 -7.62 -34.24
CA SER A 260 -8.76 -8.65 -34.90
C SER A 260 -8.58 -10.03 -34.26
N ALA A 261 -7.33 -10.41 -33.94
CA ALA A 261 -7.05 -11.66 -33.23
C ALA A 261 -7.70 -11.69 -31.84
N LEU A 262 -7.57 -10.61 -31.07
CA LEU A 262 -8.21 -10.49 -29.76
C LEU A 262 -9.74 -10.53 -29.85
N ALA A 263 -10.33 -9.95 -30.90
CA ALA A 263 -11.78 -9.91 -31.10
C ALA A 263 -12.36 -11.17 -31.76
N GLY A 264 -11.53 -12.03 -32.36
CA GLY A 264 -11.97 -13.24 -33.08
C GLY A 264 -12.63 -12.93 -34.42
N ARG A 265 -12.55 -11.70 -34.90
CA ARG A 265 -13.16 -11.21 -36.15
C ARG A 265 -12.36 -10.03 -36.71
N PRO A 266 -12.49 -9.69 -37.99
CA PRO A 266 -11.84 -8.51 -38.55
C PRO A 266 -12.24 -7.21 -37.81
N VAL A 267 -11.24 -6.38 -37.53
CA VAL A 267 -11.34 -5.06 -36.89
C VAL A 267 -10.46 -4.09 -37.65
N GLY A 268 -11.01 -2.96 -38.11
CA GLY A 268 -10.26 -1.93 -38.86
C GLY A 268 -9.93 -2.28 -40.32
N TYR A 269 -10.33 -3.47 -40.78
CA TYR A 269 -10.22 -3.95 -42.15
C TYR A 269 -11.60 -4.04 -42.82
N GLY A 270 -11.62 -3.97 -44.15
CA GLY A 270 -12.78 -4.32 -44.98
C GLY A 270 -12.90 -5.82 -45.29
N PHE A 271 -12.39 -6.69 -44.41
CA PHE A 271 -12.48 -8.14 -44.58
C PHE A 271 -13.68 -8.73 -43.84
N ASP A 272 -14.23 -9.82 -44.36
CA ASP A 272 -15.36 -10.53 -43.75
C ASP A 272 -14.93 -11.58 -42.73
N LYS A 273 -13.74 -12.17 -42.92
CA LYS A 273 -13.25 -13.32 -42.16
C LYS A 273 -11.89 -13.06 -41.53
N LEU A 274 -11.71 -13.57 -40.31
CA LEU A 274 -10.45 -13.45 -39.57
C LEU A 274 -9.27 -14.09 -40.33
N ILE A 275 -9.51 -15.17 -41.07
CA ILE A 275 -8.47 -15.80 -41.91
C ILE A 275 -7.93 -14.88 -43.01
N GLN A 276 -8.72 -13.92 -43.50
CA GLN A 276 -8.25 -12.92 -44.47
C GLN A 276 -7.27 -11.94 -43.83
N VAL A 277 -7.52 -11.55 -42.56
CA VAL A 277 -6.56 -10.75 -41.77
C VAL A 277 -5.26 -11.53 -41.60
N ALA A 278 -5.36 -12.82 -41.25
CA ALA A 278 -4.20 -13.68 -41.05
C ALA A 278 -3.34 -13.78 -42.32
N HIS A 279 -3.97 -13.98 -43.49
CA HIS A 279 -3.28 -13.94 -44.78
C HIS A 279 -2.65 -12.59 -45.09
N HIS A 280 -3.39 -11.49 -44.85
CA HIS A 280 -2.89 -10.15 -45.11
C HIS A 280 -1.64 -9.82 -44.28
N LEU A 281 -1.64 -10.14 -42.99
CA LEU A 281 -0.45 -9.98 -42.13
C LEU A 281 0.69 -10.86 -42.62
N ALA A 282 0.43 -12.13 -42.92
CA ALA A 282 1.45 -13.05 -43.40
C ALA A 282 2.15 -12.58 -44.69
N ASP A 283 1.41 -11.93 -45.58
CA ASP A 283 1.93 -11.47 -46.88
C ASP A 283 2.62 -10.11 -46.82
N ASN A 284 2.21 -9.22 -45.90
CA ASN A 284 2.64 -7.82 -45.92
C ASN A 284 3.37 -7.36 -44.63
N PHE A 285 3.11 -8.03 -43.52
CA PHE A 285 3.60 -7.68 -42.18
C PHE A 285 4.00 -8.94 -41.39
N PRO A 286 4.93 -9.78 -41.89
CA PRO A 286 5.32 -11.03 -41.25
C PRO A 286 5.80 -10.84 -39.80
N GLU A 287 6.38 -9.69 -39.47
CA GLU A 287 6.81 -9.29 -38.11
C GLU A 287 5.65 -9.24 -37.10
N ALA A 288 4.42 -9.06 -37.57
CA ALA A 288 3.23 -9.02 -36.72
C ALA A 288 2.68 -10.40 -36.37
N LEU A 289 3.13 -11.47 -37.04
CA LEU A 289 2.54 -12.81 -36.90
C LEU A 289 2.75 -13.40 -35.51
N VAL A 290 3.86 -13.08 -34.85
CA VAL A 290 4.11 -13.50 -33.46
C VAL A 290 3.07 -12.87 -32.54
N SER A 291 2.92 -11.55 -32.58
CA SER A 291 1.92 -10.79 -31.79
C SER A 291 0.50 -11.24 -32.08
N PHE A 292 0.15 -11.42 -33.36
CA PHE A 292 -1.15 -11.94 -33.80
C PHE A 292 -1.40 -13.35 -33.25
N GLY A 293 -0.41 -14.23 -33.33
CA GLY A 293 -0.46 -15.57 -32.79
C GLY A 293 -0.71 -15.58 -31.28
N HIS A 294 0.02 -14.77 -30.51
CA HIS A 294 -0.18 -14.64 -29.06
C HIS A 294 -1.58 -14.12 -28.72
N ALA A 295 -2.07 -13.11 -29.45
CA ALA A 295 -3.42 -12.58 -29.31
C ALA A 295 -4.51 -13.63 -29.53
N LEU A 296 -4.36 -14.50 -30.54
CA LEU A 296 -5.30 -15.61 -30.74
C LEU A 296 -5.30 -16.60 -29.58
N ARG A 297 -4.16 -16.84 -28.92
CA ARG A 297 -4.12 -17.76 -27.77
C ARG A 297 -4.70 -17.13 -26.52
N SER A 298 -4.34 -15.88 -26.23
CA SER A 298 -4.84 -15.20 -25.03
C SER A 298 -6.37 -15.06 -25.05
N ALA A 299 -6.95 -14.83 -26.23
CA ALA A 299 -8.40 -14.75 -26.42
C ALA A 299 -9.06 -16.08 -26.81
N SER A 300 -8.31 -17.19 -26.88
CA SER A 300 -8.83 -18.52 -27.27
C SER A 300 -9.53 -18.57 -28.65
N HIS A 301 -9.10 -17.73 -29.60
CA HIS A 301 -9.66 -17.63 -30.96
C HIS A 301 -8.91 -18.45 -32.02
N GLN A 302 -8.00 -19.34 -31.62
CA GLN A 302 -7.26 -20.19 -32.56
C GLN A 302 -8.17 -21.09 -33.41
N GLY A 303 -9.31 -21.54 -32.83
CA GLY A 303 -10.30 -22.37 -33.53
C GLY A 303 -10.94 -21.67 -34.72
N VAL A 304 -11.16 -20.35 -34.63
CA VAL A 304 -11.80 -19.55 -35.67
C VAL A 304 -11.06 -19.65 -37.01
N LEU A 305 -9.72 -19.65 -36.98
CA LEU A 305 -8.93 -19.79 -38.20
C LEU A 305 -9.05 -21.19 -38.81
N LYS A 306 -9.14 -22.23 -37.97
CA LYS A 306 -9.32 -23.62 -38.45
C LYS A 306 -10.69 -23.80 -39.10
N ASP A 307 -11.72 -23.25 -38.50
CA ASP A 307 -13.10 -23.36 -38.99
C ASP A 307 -13.31 -22.59 -40.30
N GLN A 308 -12.60 -21.48 -40.47
CA GLN A 308 -12.65 -20.67 -41.69
C GLN A 308 -11.72 -21.18 -42.80
N GLU A 309 -10.84 -22.13 -42.50
CA GLU A 309 -9.86 -22.64 -43.45
C GLU A 309 -10.52 -23.48 -44.55
N ARG A 310 -10.05 -23.25 -45.78
CA ARG A 310 -10.41 -24.07 -46.94
C ARG A 310 -9.13 -24.64 -47.55
N GLN A 311 -9.09 -25.96 -47.73
CA GLN A 311 -8.03 -26.66 -48.47
C GLN A 311 -6.62 -26.62 -47.85
N GLY A 312 -6.50 -26.40 -46.53
CA GLY A 312 -5.20 -26.46 -45.82
C GLY A 312 -4.17 -25.41 -46.26
N ARG A 313 -4.60 -24.31 -46.89
CA ARG A 313 -3.68 -23.27 -47.39
C ARG A 313 -3.06 -22.45 -46.27
N TRP A 314 -3.86 -22.08 -45.27
CA TRP A 314 -3.38 -21.31 -44.13
C TRP A 314 -2.46 -22.16 -43.25
N THR A 315 -2.82 -23.42 -42.99
CA THR A 315 -2.01 -24.36 -42.21
C THR A 315 -0.61 -24.52 -42.80
N ARG A 316 -0.49 -24.69 -44.12
CA ARG A 316 0.82 -24.73 -44.80
C ARG A 316 1.59 -23.43 -44.71
N LYS A 317 0.93 -22.29 -44.97
CA LYS A 317 1.55 -20.95 -44.89
C LYS A 317 2.04 -20.65 -43.47
N ALA A 318 1.22 -20.91 -42.46
CA ALA A 318 1.55 -20.73 -41.05
C ALA A 318 2.67 -21.69 -40.57
N ALA A 319 2.86 -22.85 -41.20
CA ALA A 319 4.01 -23.70 -40.92
C ALA A 319 5.31 -23.05 -41.43
N GLY A 320 5.32 -22.55 -42.67
CA GLY A 320 6.47 -21.85 -43.24
C GLY A 320 6.89 -20.62 -42.44
N HIS A 321 5.93 -19.80 -41.98
CA HIS A 321 6.23 -18.66 -41.12
C HIS A 321 6.75 -19.06 -39.73
N ARG A 322 6.25 -20.16 -39.16
CA ARG A 322 6.77 -20.69 -37.89
C ARG A 322 8.23 -21.14 -38.01
N ASP A 323 8.61 -21.73 -39.13
CA ASP A 323 10.00 -22.08 -39.39
C ASP A 323 10.88 -20.83 -39.47
N GLY A 324 10.44 -19.78 -40.17
CA GLY A 324 11.16 -18.49 -40.25
C GLY A 324 11.38 -17.85 -38.88
N VAL A 325 10.35 -17.81 -38.03
CA VAL A 325 10.47 -17.35 -36.64
C VAL A 325 11.48 -18.20 -35.85
N ARG A 326 11.43 -19.54 -36.00
CA ARG A 326 12.32 -20.46 -35.29
C ARG A 326 13.78 -20.31 -35.71
N THR A 327 14.03 -19.97 -36.98
CA THR A 327 15.38 -19.77 -37.51
C THR A 327 15.92 -18.36 -37.27
N GLY A 328 15.14 -17.46 -36.67
CA GLY A 328 15.56 -16.07 -36.41
C GLY A 328 15.67 -15.23 -37.69
N ASP A 329 14.78 -15.44 -38.65
CA ASP A 329 14.72 -14.61 -39.85
C ASP A 329 14.30 -13.17 -39.48
N PRO A 330 15.11 -12.14 -39.79
CA PRO A 330 14.82 -10.74 -39.43
C PRO A 330 13.48 -10.21 -39.97
N ALA A 331 12.90 -10.83 -40.99
CA ALA A 331 11.57 -10.47 -41.48
C ALA A 331 10.46 -10.65 -40.43
N TYR A 332 10.69 -11.46 -39.40
CA TYR A 332 9.73 -11.69 -38.30
C TYR A 332 10.05 -10.86 -37.05
N ASP A 333 11.13 -10.09 -37.06
CA ASP A 333 11.54 -9.28 -35.92
C ASP A 333 10.79 -7.96 -35.90
N ILE A 334 9.95 -7.80 -34.88
CA ILE A 334 9.30 -6.53 -34.60
C ILE A 334 10.28 -5.61 -33.86
N LEU A 335 10.44 -4.40 -34.40
CA LEU A 335 11.24 -3.32 -33.81
C LEU A 335 10.80 -3.04 -32.36
N GLU A 336 11.74 -2.67 -31.50
CA GLU A 336 11.47 -2.51 -30.07
C GLU A 336 10.46 -1.39 -29.79
N GLU A 337 10.50 -0.29 -30.54
CA GLU A 337 9.55 0.81 -30.40
C GLU A 337 8.12 0.35 -30.74
N MET A 338 7.98 -0.44 -31.81
CA MET A 338 6.72 -1.04 -32.22
C MET A 338 6.23 -2.08 -31.18
N ARG A 339 7.14 -2.88 -30.63
CA ARG A 339 6.86 -3.84 -29.57
C ARG A 339 6.37 -3.15 -28.30
N ALA A 340 7.07 -2.13 -27.83
CA ALA A 340 6.70 -1.33 -26.67
C ALA A 340 5.30 -0.70 -26.84
N LEU A 341 5.02 -0.16 -28.02
CA LEU A 341 3.68 0.34 -28.36
C LEU A 341 2.62 -0.77 -28.31
N LEU A 342 2.86 -1.93 -28.93
CA LEU A 342 1.89 -3.03 -28.88
C LEU A 342 1.64 -3.53 -27.45
N ARG A 343 2.67 -3.58 -26.61
CA ARG A 343 2.55 -3.94 -25.18
C ARG A 343 1.68 -2.93 -24.43
N PHE A 344 1.88 -1.64 -24.70
CA PHE A 344 1.07 -0.59 -24.09
C PHE A 344 -0.37 -0.64 -24.59
N VAL A 345 -0.59 -0.78 -25.90
CA VAL A 345 -1.92 -0.78 -26.53
C VAL A 345 -2.73 -2.03 -26.20
N PHE A 346 -2.06 -3.17 -26.05
CA PHE A 346 -2.68 -4.46 -25.74
C PHE A 346 -2.08 -5.07 -24.46
N PRO A 347 -2.49 -4.61 -23.27
CA PRO A 347 -1.90 -5.05 -22.00
C PRO A 347 -1.93 -6.57 -21.78
N SER A 348 -2.96 -7.25 -22.30
CA SER A 348 -3.08 -8.71 -22.26
C SER A 348 -1.95 -9.46 -22.96
N LEU A 349 -1.17 -8.79 -23.81
CA LEU A 349 -0.04 -9.35 -24.54
C LEU A 349 1.32 -8.96 -23.96
N SER A 350 1.36 -8.11 -22.92
CA SER A 350 2.62 -7.52 -22.42
C SER A 350 3.62 -8.58 -21.98
N ALA A 351 3.17 -9.64 -21.28
CA ALA A 351 4.03 -10.73 -20.85
C ALA A 351 4.54 -11.61 -22.00
N ALA A 352 3.79 -11.70 -23.10
CA ALA A 352 4.14 -12.52 -24.26
C ALA A 352 5.03 -11.79 -25.28
N LEU A 353 5.11 -10.47 -25.16
CA LEU A 353 5.93 -9.60 -26.01
C LEU A 353 7.12 -9.00 -25.23
N THR A 354 7.46 -9.56 -24.07
CA THR A 354 8.74 -9.33 -23.39
C THR A 354 9.76 -10.29 -23.97
#